data_AF-A0A2D6M6W3-F1
#
_entry.id   AF-A0A2D6M6W3-F1
#
_cell.length_a   1.000
_cell.length_b   1.000
_cell.length_c   1.000
_cell.angle_alpha   90.00
_cell.angle_beta   90.00
_cell.angle_gamma   90.00
#
_symmetry.space_group_name_H-M   'P 1'
#
loop_
_entity.id
_entity.type
_entity.pdbx_description
1 polymer ?
#
loop_
_entity_poly.entity_id
_entity_poly.type
_entity_poly.pdbx_seq_one_letter_code
_entity_poly.pdbx_strand_id
1 'polypeptide(L)'
;MNGTWLTLGTVGLAAAVSTLGRRGSTNATEKRWTDYAKKHLVGRKIVRARYLDNEEAEHLGWYHRSVLLELDDGSIVFMSKDDEGNDAGALFGVSATGEELTFPVLYR
;
A
#
# COMPACT_ATOMS: atom_id res chain seq x y z
N MET A 1 38.01 8.12 -55.46
CA MET A 1 39.13 8.18 -54.49
C MET A 1 38.68 7.46 -53.23
N ASN A 2 39.39 6.36 -52.92
CA ASN A 2 39.71 5.76 -51.63
C ASN A 2 38.68 5.73 -50.48
N GLY A 3 38.41 4.52 -49.97
CA GLY A 3 37.97 4.32 -48.59
C GLY A 3 37.29 2.98 -48.31
N THR A 4 38.10 1.95 -48.03
CA THR A 4 37.75 0.71 -47.29
C THR A 4 37.03 1.04 -45.96
N TRP A 5 36.21 0.17 -45.35
CA TRP A 5 36.65 -0.86 -44.38
C TRP A 5 35.66 -2.04 -44.26
N LEU A 6 36.23 -3.25 -44.22
CA LEU A 6 35.64 -4.51 -43.76
C LEU A 6 35.77 -4.63 -42.23
N THR A 7 34.73 -5.12 -41.55
CA THR A 7 34.86 -5.99 -40.35
C THR A 7 33.73 -7.02 -40.43
N LEU A 8 34.02 -8.23 -40.93
CA LEU A 8 34.34 -9.44 -40.14
C LEU A 8 33.38 -9.65 -38.96
N GLY A 9 32.39 -10.51 -39.18
CA GLY A 9 31.70 -11.20 -38.11
C GLY A 9 32.58 -12.30 -37.52
N THR A 10 32.36 -12.58 -36.24
CA THR A 10 32.81 -13.83 -35.63
C THR A 10 31.91 -14.21 -34.46
N VAL A 11 31.33 -15.40 -34.60
CA VAL A 11 30.95 -16.43 -33.62
C VAL A 11 29.94 -16.08 -32.51
N GLY A 12 28.82 -16.80 -32.55
CA GLY A 12 27.99 -17.03 -31.38
C GLY A 12 28.54 -18.14 -30.47
N LEU A 13 27.84 -18.24 -29.34
CA LEU A 13 27.69 -19.36 -28.40
C LEU A 13 28.47 -19.30 -27.07
N ALA A 14 27.68 -19.56 -26.02
CA ALA A 14 28.01 -19.86 -24.61
C ALA A 14 28.32 -18.62 -23.73
N ALA A 15 27.64 -18.34 -22.63
CA ALA A 15 26.64 -19.08 -21.86
C ALA A 15 25.74 -18.07 -21.14
N ALA A 16 24.44 -18.09 -21.43
CA ALA A 16 23.46 -17.51 -20.51
C ALA A 16 23.38 -18.46 -19.30
N VAL A 17 24.18 -18.18 -18.27
CA VAL A 17 23.99 -18.82 -16.96
C VAL A 17 22.61 -18.41 -16.46
N SER A 18 21.71 -19.37 -16.46
CA SER A 18 20.40 -19.28 -15.86
C SER A 18 20.56 -19.15 -14.34
N THR A 19 20.44 -17.93 -13.82
CA THR A 19 19.87 -17.72 -12.49
C THR A 19 18.40 -17.31 -12.66
N LEU A 20 17.63 -18.26 -13.16
CA LEU A 20 16.20 -18.27 -12.99
C LEU A 20 15.91 -18.53 -11.50
N GLY A 21 15.09 -17.70 -10.88
CA GLY A 21 14.36 -18.13 -9.68
C GLY A 21 14.26 -17.15 -8.51
N ARG A 22 13.66 -15.97 -8.71
CA ARG A 22 12.59 -15.43 -7.82
C ARG A 22 11.96 -14.18 -8.46
N ARG A 23 11.19 -14.36 -9.53
CA ARG A 23 10.47 -13.26 -10.20
C ARG A 23 9.01 -13.63 -10.50
N GLY A 24 8.35 -14.30 -9.55
CA GLY A 24 7.01 -14.86 -9.73
C GLY A 24 5.98 -14.56 -8.63
N SER A 25 6.33 -13.93 -7.49
CA SER A 25 5.39 -13.80 -6.36
C SER A 25 5.00 -12.36 -5.98
N THR A 26 5.62 -11.31 -6.53
CA THR A 26 5.29 -9.93 -6.17
C THR A 26 4.00 -9.44 -6.84
N ASN A 27 3.76 -9.83 -8.10
CA ASN A 27 2.65 -9.27 -8.88
C ASN A 27 1.26 -9.80 -8.49
N ALA A 28 1.12 -11.11 -8.22
CA ALA A 28 -0.21 -11.71 -8.01
C ALA A 28 -0.85 -11.30 -6.66
N THR A 29 -0.08 -11.32 -5.57
CA THR A 29 -0.55 -10.93 -4.24
C THR A 29 -0.87 -9.44 -4.19
N GLU A 30 0.03 -8.60 -4.71
CA GLU A 30 -0.18 -7.15 -4.81
C GLU A 30 -1.42 -6.83 -5.65
N LYS A 31 -1.58 -7.48 -6.81
CA LYS A 31 -2.77 -7.32 -7.66
C LYS A 31 -4.05 -7.69 -6.92
N ARG A 32 -4.06 -8.84 -6.24
CA ARG A 32 -5.24 -9.30 -5.48
C ARG A 32 -5.69 -8.25 -4.47
N TRP A 33 -4.78 -7.74 -3.66
CA TRP A 33 -5.12 -6.78 -2.60
C TRP A 33 -5.39 -5.37 -3.14
N THR A 34 -4.72 -4.98 -4.23
CA THR A 34 -5.04 -3.74 -4.95
C THR A 34 -6.46 -3.79 -5.54
N ASP A 35 -6.85 -4.91 -6.14
CA ASP A 35 -8.20 -5.09 -6.70
C ASP A 35 -9.25 -5.10 -5.58
N TYR A 36 -8.95 -5.69 -4.43
CA TYR A 36 -9.80 -5.64 -3.24
C TYR A 36 -9.98 -4.20 -2.74
N ALA A 37 -8.89 -3.44 -2.57
CA ALA A 37 -8.94 -2.04 -2.17
C ALA A 37 -9.76 -1.20 -3.16
N LYS A 38 -9.56 -1.37 -4.47
CA LYS A 38 -10.35 -0.68 -5.49
C LYS A 38 -11.84 -1.00 -5.39
N LYS A 39 -12.19 -2.27 -5.25
CA LYS A 39 -13.58 -2.72 -5.13
C LYS A 39 -14.29 -2.08 -3.95
N HIS A 40 -13.61 -1.93 -2.81
CA HIS A 40 -14.23 -1.49 -1.56
C HIS A 40 -14.09 0.01 -1.28
N LEU A 41 -13.08 0.69 -1.84
CA LEU A 41 -12.77 2.08 -1.47
C LEU A 41 -12.92 3.08 -2.62
N VAL A 42 -12.71 2.69 -3.89
CA VAL A 42 -12.75 3.65 -5.00
C VAL A 42 -14.18 4.11 -5.25
N GLY A 43 -14.36 5.43 -5.35
CA GLY A 43 -15.68 6.06 -5.55
C GLY A 43 -16.47 6.27 -4.26
N ARG A 44 -15.99 5.75 -3.12
CA ARG A 44 -16.58 6.02 -1.80
C ARG A 44 -16.26 7.44 -1.38
N LYS A 45 -17.20 8.05 -0.65
CA LYS A 45 -16.98 9.34 0.02
C LYS A 45 -16.79 9.09 1.51
N ILE A 46 -15.79 9.73 2.09
CA ILE A 46 -15.69 9.86 3.53
C ILE A 46 -16.75 10.88 3.97
N VAL A 47 -17.72 10.45 4.76
CA VAL A 47 -18.82 11.30 5.26
C VAL A 47 -18.59 11.74 6.70
N ARG A 48 -17.75 11.04 7.46
CA ARG A 48 -17.31 11.44 8.81
C ARG A 48 -15.87 11.01 9.06
N ALA A 49 -15.10 11.86 9.72
CA ALA A 49 -13.76 11.55 10.21
C ALA A 49 -13.67 11.94 11.69
N ARG A 50 -13.30 10.99 12.54
CA ARG A 50 -13.13 11.19 13.99
C ARG A 50 -12.12 10.18 14.53
N TYR A 51 -11.74 10.29 15.79
CA TYR A 51 -11.07 9.19 16.46
C TYR A 51 -12.08 8.13 16.92
N LEU A 52 -11.63 6.88 17.01
CA LEU A 52 -12.30 5.88 17.84
C LEU A 52 -12.53 6.48 19.23
N ASP A 53 -13.70 6.23 19.81
CA ASP A 53 -13.93 6.56 21.22
C ASP A 53 -13.34 5.46 22.14
N ASN A 54 -13.45 5.68 23.45
CA ASN A 54 -12.89 4.76 24.43
C ASN A 54 -13.60 3.40 24.44
N GLU A 55 -14.91 3.39 24.19
CA GLU A 55 -15.74 2.18 24.20
C GLU A 55 -15.41 1.35 22.96
N GLU A 56 -15.34 1.96 21.77
CA GLU A 56 -14.97 1.26 20.53
C GLU A 56 -13.57 0.66 20.61
N ALA A 57 -12.60 1.39 21.15
CA ALA A 57 -11.25 0.85 21.36
C ALA A 57 -11.27 -0.33 22.33
N GLU A 58 -12.07 -0.27 23.39
CA GLU A 58 -12.24 -1.38 24.33
C GLU A 58 -12.86 -2.61 23.68
N HIS A 59 -13.88 -2.42 22.83
CA HIS A 59 -14.50 -3.50 22.07
C HIS A 59 -13.51 -4.18 21.10
N LEU A 60 -12.54 -3.43 20.58
CA LEU A 60 -11.44 -3.96 19.76
C LEU A 60 -10.33 -4.61 20.60
N GLY A 61 -10.36 -4.47 21.93
CA GLY A 61 -9.27 -4.89 22.82
C GLY A 61 -8.03 -4.00 22.72
N TRP A 62 -8.18 -2.77 22.23
CA TRP A 62 -7.11 -1.82 21.98
C TRP A 62 -6.93 -0.84 23.15
N TYR A 63 -5.68 -0.48 23.43
CA TYR A 63 -5.34 0.50 24.46
C TYR A 63 -5.28 1.93 23.92
N HIS A 64 -5.09 2.06 22.60
CA HIS A 64 -4.95 3.33 21.92
C HIS A 64 -6.03 3.52 20.84
N ARG A 65 -6.15 4.74 20.34
CA ARG A 65 -7.22 5.14 19.41
C ARG A 65 -6.65 5.68 18.11
N SER A 66 -7.08 5.12 16.99
CA SER A 66 -6.75 5.60 15.64
C SER A 66 -7.89 6.44 15.06
N VAL A 67 -7.62 7.09 13.93
CA VAL A 67 -8.69 7.71 13.13
C VAL A 67 -9.63 6.62 12.62
N LEU A 68 -10.92 6.91 12.71
CA LEU A 68 -12.02 6.19 12.11
C LEU A 68 -12.64 7.07 11.03
N LEU A 69 -12.79 6.49 9.84
CA LEU A 69 -13.45 7.11 8.70
C LEU A 69 -14.74 6.34 8.41
N GLU A 70 -15.85 7.06 8.32
CA GLU A 70 -17.13 6.51 7.89
C GLU A 70 -17.35 6.83 6.43
N LEU A 71 -17.72 5.81 5.66
CA LEU A 71 -18.00 5.90 4.24
C LEU A 71 -19.49 6.10 3.98
N ASP A 72 -19.82 6.59 2.80
CA ASP A 72 -21.19 6.89 2.37
C ASP A 72 -22.14 5.69 2.31
N ASP A 73 -21.62 4.47 2.31
CA ASP A 73 -22.39 3.22 2.39
C ASP A 73 -22.53 2.66 3.82
N GLY A 74 -22.06 3.40 4.82
CA GLY A 74 -22.08 3.00 6.23
C GLY A 74 -20.90 2.12 6.65
N SER A 75 -19.99 1.76 5.73
CA SER A 75 -18.75 1.07 6.09
C SER A 75 -17.85 1.98 6.94
N ILE A 76 -17.09 1.37 7.85
CA ILE A 76 -16.07 2.06 8.65
C ILE A 76 -14.69 1.51 8.31
N VAL A 77 -13.69 2.39 8.24
CA VAL A 77 -12.28 2.00 8.10
C VAL A 77 -11.44 2.74 9.13
N PHE A 78 -10.50 2.03 9.72
CA PHE A 78 -9.59 2.53 10.75
C PHE A 78 -8.26 1.80 10.62
N MET A 79 -7.18 2.40 11.15
CA MET A 79 -5.84 1.83 11.05
C MET A 79 -5.54 1.00 12.29
N SER A 80 -5.12 -0.24 12.07
CA SER A 80 -4.44 -1.08 13.05
C SER A 80 -2.92 -0.89 12.98
N LYS A 81 -2.21 -1.31 14.02
CA LYS A 81 -0.74 -1.31 14.06
C LYS A 81 -0.13 -2.33 13.12
N ASP A 82 -0.80 -3.46 12.92
CA ASP A 82 -0.38 -4.61 12.12
C ASP A 82 -1.56 -5.22 11.35
N ASP A 83 -1.30 -6.26 10.56
CA ASP A 83 -2.30 -6.94 9.72
C ASP A 83 -3.14 -7.98 10.47
N GLU A 84 -2.78 -8.34 11.71
CA GLU A 84 -3.63 -9.11 12.62
C GLU A 84 -4.79 -8.27 13.20
N GLY A 85 -4.63 -6.95 13.22
CA GLY A 85 -5.63 -6.03 13.79
C GLY A 85 -5.35 -5.69 15.25
N ASN A 86 -4.08 -5.68 15.69
CA ASN A 86 -3.72 -5.26 17.03
C ASN A 86 -3.53 -3.75 17.10
N ASP A 87 -4.10 -3.14 18.13
CA ASP A 87 -3.90 -1.76 18.57
C ASP A 87 -4.07 -0.67 17.48
N ALA A 88 -4.05 0.60 17.88
CA ALA A 88 -4.22 1.69 16.92
C ALA A 88 -2.96 1.93 16.06
N GLY A 89 -3.19 2.13 14.76
CA GLY A 89 -2.21 2.65 13.81
C GLY A 89 -2.35 4.15 13.56
N ALA A 90 -1.24 4.81 13.22
CA ALA A 90 -1.26 6.21 12.76
C ALA A 90 -1.67 6.29 11.28
N LEU A 91 -2.28 7.41 10.88
CA LEU A 91 -2.54 7.72 9.48
C LEU A 91 -1.66 8.87 9.03
N PHE A 92 -0.97 8.66 7.92
CA PHE A 92 -0.17 9.67 7.25
C PHE A 92 -0.73 9.95 5.86
N GLY A 93 -0.57 11.18 5.40
CA GLY A 93 -0.99 11.57 4.07
C GLY A 93 -0.20 12.77 3.58
N VAL A 94 -0.46 13.14 2.34
CA VAL A 94 0.03 14.36 1.73
C VAL A 94 -1.19 15.08 1.13
N SER A 95 -1.33 16.36 1.44
CA SER A 95 -2.41 17.18 0.90
C SER A 95 -2.22 17.44 -0.60
N ALA A 96 -3.25 17.97 -1.27
CA ALA A 96 -3.15 18.37 -2.67
C ALA A 96 -2.10 19.48 -2.91
N THR A 97 -1.73 20.25 -1.89
CA THR A 97 -0.71 21.30 -1.94
C THR A 97 0.69 20.79 -1.56
N GLY A 98 0.83 19.50 -1.24
CA GLY A 98 2.11 18.89 -0.85
C GLY A 98 2.42 18.98 0.65
N GLU A 99 1.47 19.42 1.48
CA GLU A 99 1.66 19.46 2.94
C GLU A 99 1.57 18.06 3.52
N GLU A 100 2.46 17.74 4.47
CA GLU A 100 2.39 16.50 5.22
C GLU A 100 1.19 16.52 6.19
N LEU A 101 0.41 15.45 6.18
CA LEU A 101 -0.70 15.23 7.10
C LEU A 101 -0.32 14.10 8.05
N THR A 102 -0.45 14.36 9.35
CA THR A 102 -0.22 13.36 10.39
C THR A 102 -1.41 13.30 11.34
N PHE A 103 -1.99 12.11 11.46
CA PHE A 103 -3.04 11.80 12.42
C PHE A 103 -2.46 10.77 13.41
N PRO A 104 -1.98 11.23 14.59
CA PRO A 104 -1.27 10.38 15.52
C PRO A 104 -2.21 9.38 16.21
N VAL A 105 -1.63 8.33 16.77
CA VAL A 105 -2.30 7.45 17.73
C VAL A 105 -2.56 8.23 19.02
N LEU A 106 -3.79 8.18 19.53
CA LEU A 106 -4.12 8.79 20.82
C LEU A 106 -4.03 7.78 21.95
N TYR A 107 -3.37 8.19 23.02
CA TYR A 107 -3.37 7.52 24.30
C TYR A 107 -4.65 7.87 25.06
N ARG A 108 -5.07 6.97 25.94
CA ARG A 108 -6.16 7.25 26.89
C ARG A 108 -5.74 8.31 27.91
#